data_AF-B3S9J7-F1
#
_entry.id   AF-B3S9J7-F1
#
_cell.length_a   1.000
_cell.length_b   1.000
_cell.length_c   1.000
_cell.angle_alpha   90.00
_cell.angle_beta   90.00
_cell.angle_gamma   90.00
#
_symmetry.space_group_name_H-M   'P 1'
#
loop_
_entity.id
_entity.type
_entity.pdbx_description
1 polymer ?
#
loop_
_entity_poly.entity_id
_entity_poly.type
_entity_poly.pdbx_seq_one_letter_code
_entity_poly.pdbx_strand_id
1 'polypeptide(L)'
;MTQPDKPYHVFDKNWISQNYDKFRPTYPPSLIQQVMDYLKQGINQQDKFDLAIDVGCGPGTSTQQYAPYFNRIIGFDHSATQIDLARQDNHDPNITYQLSPAENLPLEDNIVDLVICAQAIHWFNIDQFLSEVNRVLKPGTGCVALYAYNDPVIMNCDQAEELNYYIYNGPLSVETYQFAKYCGKCRYSNIEWPFSQAVRGESNTVDNQMDIDSYIGLLHTYGDSVDAELPYPDPELKRSYPLLNENDQEHMIIGTFAEMLRESTGGEMLQLCYPFFYMFGKKPSKL
;
A
#
# COMPACT_ATOMS: atom_id res chain seq x y z
N MET A 1 -23.54 -1.50 -22.26
CA MET A 1 -22.19 -2.07 -22.06
C MET A 1 -21.88 -1.90 -20.59
N THR A 2 -22.04 -2.97 -19.83
CA THR A 2 -21.70 -3.02 -18.40
C THR A 2 -20.18 -2.88 -18.27
N GLN A 3 -19.71 -2.04 -17.35
CA GLN A 3 -18.27 -1.99 -17.02
C GLN A 3 -17.83 -3.39 -16.58
N PRO A 4 -16.66 -3.88 -17.00
CA PRO A 4 -16.11 -5.12 -16.45
C PRO A 4 -15.99 -4.97 -14.93
N ASP A 5 -16.41 -6.00 -14.20
CA ASP A 5 -16.39 -6.03 -12.75
C ASP A 5 -14.99 -5.64 -12.24
N LYS A 6 -14.94 -4.60 -11.41
CA LYS A 6 -13.68 -4.10 -10.84
C LYS A 6 -13.13 -5.14 -9.82
N PRO A 7 -11.80 -5.27 -9.66
CA PRO A 7 -11.16 -6.31 -8.84
C PRO A 7 -11.28 -6.09 -7.31
N TYR A 8 -12.40 -5.56 -6.83
CA TYR A 8 -12.59 -5.24 -5.41
C TYR A 8 -12.84 -6.46 -4.51
N HIS A 9 -13.03 -7.65 -5.10
CA HIS A 9 -13.43 -8.87 -4.37
C HIS A 9 -12.28 -9.64 -3.71
N VAL A 10 -11.02 -9.28 -3.97
CA VAL A 10 -9.83 -9.97 -3.42
C VAL A 10 -9.85 -10.00 -1.88
N PHE A 11 -10.38 -8.95 -1.25
CA PHE A 11 -10.36 -8.77 0.21
C PHE A 11 -11.62 -9.23 0.94
N ASP A 12 -12.66 -9.65 0.22
CA ASP A 12 -13.99 -9.82 0.81
C ASP A 12 -14.14 -11.13 1.60
N LYS A 13 -13.29 -12.16 1.39
CA LYS A 13 -13.46 -13.48 2.05
C LYS A 13 -12.21 -14.34 2.37
N ASN A 14 -10.98 -13.86 2.23
CA ASN A 14 -9.82 -14.77 2.17
C ASN A 14 -8.85 -14.72 3.36
N TRP A 15 -8.10 -15.83 3.55
CA TRP A 15 -6.89 -15.97 4.38
C TRP A 15 -5.91 -14.79 4.20
N ILE A 16 -5.90 -14.19 3.01
CA ILE A 16 -5.11 -13.00 2.65
C ILE A 16 -5.43 -11.82 3.57
N SER A 17 -6.70 -11.49 3.82
CA SER A 17 -7.07 -10.37 4.70
C SER A 17 -6.66 -10.65 6.15
N GLN A 18 -6.82 -11.89 6.63
CA GLN A 18 -6.48 -12.28 8.01
C GLN A 18 -4.97 -12.30 8.29
N ASN A 19 -4.13 -12.43 7.25
CA ASN A 19 -2.67 -12.48 7.38
C ASN A 19 -1.97 -11.27 6.75
N TYR A 20 -2.73 -10.30 6.21
CA TYR A 20 -2.18 -9.12 5.54
C TYR A 20 -1.28 -8.33 6.49
N ASP A 21 -1.77 -7.97 7.68
CA ASP A 21 -0.96 -7.28 8.71
C ASP A 21 0.18 -8.12 9.25
N LYS A 22 0.03 -9.44 9.26
CA LYS A 22 1.03 -10.33 9.85
C LYS A 22 2.32 -10.36 9.03
N PHE A 23 2.22 -10.22 7.72
CA PHE A 23 3.36 -10.39 6.81
C PHE A 23 3.77 -9.12 6.08
N ARG A 24 2.89 -8.12 5.94
CA ARG A 24 3.21 -6.86 5.27
C ARG A 24 4.06 -5.96 6.17
N PRO A 25 4.97 -5.14 5.60
CA PRO A 25 5.75 -4.21 6.41
C PRO A 25 4.87 -3.13 7.02
N THR A 26 5.18 -2.77 8.27
CA THR A 26 4.75 -1.49 8.85
C THR A 26 5.48 -0.32 8.19
N TYR A 27 4.90 0.88 8.24
CA TYR A 27 5.54 2.08 7.68
C TYR A 27 6.67 2.58 8.60
N PRO A 28 7.82 3.02 8.05
CA PRO A 28 8.93 3.53 8.85
C PRO A 28 8.54 4.74 9.69
N PRO A 29 8.94 4.83 10.98
CA PRO A 29 8.70 6.03 11.80
C PRO A 29 9.25 7.32 11.18
N SER A 30 10.35 7.23 10.42
CA SER A 30 10.92 8.36 9.67
C SER A 30 9.97 8.89 8.60
N LEU A 31 9.21 8.03 7.92
CA LEU A 31 8.21 8.44 6.93
C LEU A 31 7.03 9.15 7.61
N ILE A 32 6.55 8.62 8.73
CA ILE A 32 5.48 9.26 9.52
C ILE A 32 5.93 10.64 10.01
N GLN A 33 7.17 10.74 10.50
CA GLN A 33 7.74 12.02 10.91
C GLN A 33 7.87 13.01 9.75
N GLN A 34 8.29 12.57 8.56
CA GLN A 34 8.33 13.42 7.36
C GLN A 34 6.95 13.98 6.98
N VAL A 35 5.89 13.17 7.08
CA VAL A 35 4.51 13.63 6.86
C VAL A 35 4.14 14.70 7.89
N MET A 36 4.42 14.45 9.17
CA MET A 36 4.10 15.39 10.24
C MET A 36 4.89 16.69 10.15
N ASP A 37 6.17 16.62 9.75
CA ASP A 37 7.02 17.79 9.53
C ASP A 37 6.48 18.62 8.37
N TYR A 38 6.05 17.99 7.27
CA TYR A 38 5.43 18.66 6.13
C TYR A 38 4.12 19.36 6.52
N LEU A 39 3.24 18.69 7.27
CA LEU A 39 1.98 19.26 7.75
C LEU A 39 2.20 20.49 8.64
N LYS A 40 3.25 20.49 9.48
CA LYS A 40 3.59 21.62 10.37
C LYS A 40 4.21 22.82 9.65
N GLN A 41 4.62 22.69 8.38
CA GLN A 41 5.28 23.79 7.66
C GLN A 41 4.36 25.01 7.53
N GLY A 42 4.78 26.12 8.13
CA GLY A 42 4.05 27.38 8.10
C GLY A 42 2.89 27.47 9.09
N ILE A 43 2.77 26.50 10.02
CA ILE A 43 1.75 26.49 11.07
C ILE A 43 2.43 26.45 12.43
N ASN A 44 2.08 27.38 13.32
CA ASN A 44 2.52 27.33 14.71
C ASN A 44 1.56 26.45 15.52
N GLN A 45 1.60 25.14 15.27
CA GLN A 45 0.76 24.15 15.91
C GLN A 45 1.48 23.55 17.13
N GLN A 46 1.00 23.86 18.34
CA GLN A 46 1.56 23.35 19.59
C GLN A 46 0.80 22.12 20.12
N ASP A 47 -0.50 22.03 19.82
CA ASP A 47 -1.38 20.93 20.20
C ASP A 47 -1.58 19.93 19.06
N LYS A 48 -2.33 18.85 19.30
CA LYS A 48 -2.76 17.93 18.23
C LYS A 48 -3.53 18.67 17.13
N PHE A 49 -3.39 18.21 15.90
CA PHE A 49 -4.27 18.61 14.80
C PHE A 49 -5.68 18.07 15.04
N ASP A 50 -6.68 18.62 14.36
CA ASP A 50 -8.07 18.25 14.65
C ASP A 50 -8.43 16.90 14.01
N LEU A 51 -8.34 16.81 12.68
CA LEU A 51 -8.84 15.66 11.94
C LEU A 51 -7.85 15.16 10.87
N ALA A 52 -7.45 13.91 10.98
CA ALA A 52 -6.86 13.13 9.89
C ALA A 52 -7.87 12.12 9.33
N ILE A 53 -7.71 11.78 8.06
CA ILE A 53 -8.38 10.62 7.47
C ILE A 53 -7.36 9.75 6.75
N ASP A 54 -7.61 8.45 6.73
CA ASP A 54 -6.82 7.47 5.98
C ASP A 54 -7.74 6.78 4.97
N VAL A 55 -7.49 6.96 3.68
CA VAL A 55 -8.38 6.52 2.59
C VAL A 55 -7.78 5.30 1.89
N GLY A 56 -8.53 4.20 1.90
CA GLY A 56 -7.99 2.86 1.66
C GLY A 56 -7.18 2.39 2.86
N CYS A 57 -7.71 2.57 4.08
CA CYS A 57 -6.97 2.31 5.31
C CYS A 57 -6.65 0.83 5.54
N GLY A 58 -7.32 -0.08 4.80
CA GLY A 58 -7.23 -1.51 5.04
C GLY A 58 -7.53 -1.82 6.51
N PRO A 59 -6.68 -2.63 7.18
CA PRO A 59 -6.85 -2.99 8.58
C PRO A 59 -6.29 -1.92 9.53
N GLY A 60 -5.92 -0.74 9.02
CA GLY A 60 -5.53 0.41 9.84
C GLY A 60 -4.04 0.48 10.20
N THR A 61 -3.17 -0.32 9.55
CA THR A 61 -1.72 -0.38 9.81
C THR A 61 -1.06 1.01 9.81
N SER A 62 -1.39 1.85 8.82
CA SER A 62 -0.91 3.23 8.76
C SER A 62 -1.66 4.13 9.75
N THR A 63 -3.00 4.03 9.75
CA THR A 63 -3.90 4.87 10.54
C THR A 63 -3.46 4.99 12.00
N GLN A 64 -3.11 3.85 12.62
CA GLN A 64 -2.73 3.78 14.04
C GLN A 64 -1.48 4.60 14.37
N GLN A 65 -0.53 4.72 13.44
CA GLN A 65 0.72 5.47 13.68
C GLN A 65 0.49 6.98 13.83
N TYR A 66 -0.68 7.48 13.43
CA TYR A 66 -1.03 8.90 13.54
C TYR A 66 -1.79 9.26 14.83
N ALA A 67 -2.22 8.27 15.64
CA ALA A 67 -3.00 8.50 16.87
C ALA A 67 -2.41 9.55 17.84
N PRO A 68 -1.08 9.65 18.02
CA PRO A 68 -0.48 10.65 18.91
C PRO A 68 -0.65 12.10 18.42
N TYR A 69 -0.90 12.32 17.13
CA TYR A 69 -0.81 13.66 16.52
C TYR A 69 -2.16 14.33 16.26
N PHE A 70 -3.27 13.61 16.32
CA PHE A 70 -4.61 14.11 15.98
C PHE A 70 -5.63 13.89 17.10
N ASN A 71 -6.57 14.82 17.22
CA ASN A 71 -7.71 14.68 18.12
C ASN A 71 -8.67 13.60 17.64
N ARG A 72 -8.81 13.45 16.31
CA ARG A 72 -9.68 12.47 15.66
C ARG A 72 -9.02 11.94 14.39
N ILE A 73 -9.18 10.64 14.17
CA ILE A 73 -8.76 9.97 12.94
C ILE A 73 -9.90 9.09 12.44
N ILE A 74 -10.16 9.14 11.13
CA ILE A 74 -11.15 8.28 10.48
C ILE A 74 -10.47 7.47 9.37
N GLY A 75 -10.41 6.15 9.55
CA GLY A 75 -10.03 5.23 8.49
C GLY A 75 -11.24 4.90 7.61
N PHE A 76 -11.10 5.07 6.29
CA PHE A 76 -12.09 4.71 5.30
C PHE A 76 -11.54 3.60 4.40
N ASP A 77 -12.33 2.56 4.23
CA ASP A 77 -12.05 1.49 3.27
C ASP A 77 -13.36 1.00 2.65
N HIS A 78 -13.31 0.45 1.44
CA HIS A 78 -14.48 -0.10 0.77
C HIS A 78 -14.75 -1.56 1.18
N SER A 79 -13.78 -2.25 1.79
CA SER A 79 -13.89 -3.63 2.22
C SER A 79 -14.40 -3.70 3.66
N ALA A 80 -15.59 -4.27 3.85
CA ALA A 80 -16.15 -4.48 5.19
C ALA A 80 -15.25 -5.37 6.06
N THR A 81 -14.61 -6.37 5.45
CA THR A 81 -13.65 -7.27 6.12
C THR A 81 -12.46 -6.50 6.68
N GLN A 82 -11.87 -5.59 5.91
CA GLN A 82 -10.75 -4.77 6.35
C GLN A 82 -11.16 -3.82 7.49
N ILE A 83 -12.34 -3.20 7.38
CA ILE A 83 -12.89 -2.36 8.44
C ILE A 83 -13.12 -3.13 9.74
N ASP A 84 -13.60 -4.37 9.65
CA ASP A 84 -13.83 -5.20 10.85
C ASP A 84 -12.51 -5.61 11.52
N LEU A 85 -11.48 -5.96 10.73
CA LEU A 85 -10.12 -6.19 11.25
C LEU A 85 -9.55 -4.93 11.91
N ALA A 86 -9.67 -3.78 11.24
CA ALA A 86 -9.19 -2.52 11.77
C ALA A 86 -9.84 -2.16 13.11
N ARG A 87 -11.14 -2.43 13.26
CA ARG A 87 -11.86 -2.22 14.52
C ARG A 87 -11.43 -3.19 15.61
N GLN A 88 -11.15 -4.43 15.25
CA GLN A 88 -10.71 -5.45 16.20
C GLN A 88 -9.33 -5.10 16.79
N ASP A 89 -8.41 -4.63 15.97
CA ASP A 89 -7.02 -4.33 16.36
C ASP A 89 -6.83 -2.88 16.83
N ASN A 90 -7.89 -2.06 16.80
CA ASN A 90 -7.83 -0.69 17.30
C ASN A 90 -7.77 -0.64 18.83
N HIS A 91 -6.79 0.06 19.36
CA HIS A 91 -6.64 0.31 20.79
C HIS A 91 -6.72 1.80 21.16
N ASP A 92 -6.87 2.67 20.17
CA ASP A 92 -6.86 4.12 20.33
C ASP A 92 -8.28 4.71 20.29
N PRO A 93 -8.72 5.43 21.33
CA PRO A 93 -10.09 5.95 21.42
C PRO A 93 -10.37 7.10 20.45
N ASN A 94 -9.33 7.70 19.86
CA ASN A 94 -9.46 8.77 18.86
C ASN A 94 -9.52 8.26 17.42
N ILE A 95 -9.41 6.94 17.18
CA ILE A 95 -9.51 6.35 15.85
C ILE A 95 -10.88 5.69 15.67
N THR A 96 -11.51 5.94 14.53
CA THR A 96 -12.74 5.27 14.09
C THR A 96 -12.58 4.76 12.66
N TYR A 97 -13.27 3.68 12.32
CA TYR A 97 -13.21 3.07 10.98
C TYR A 97 -14.61 2.97 10.37
N GLN A 98 -14.74 3.39 9.12
CA GLN A 98 -16.01 3.48 8.40
C GLN A 98 -15.91 2.95 6.98
N LEU A 99 -16.98 2.30 6.51
CA LEU A 99 -17.10 1.83 5.14
C LEU A 99 -17.34 3.02 4.21
N SER A 100 -16.45 3.26 3.25
CA SER A 100 -16.62 4.29 2.23
C SER A 100 -15.72 4.03 1.03
N PRO A 101 -16.19 4.29 -0.21
CA PRO A 101 -15.29 4.42 -1.35
C PRO A 101 -14.40 5.66 -1.18
N ALA A 102 -13.25 5.65 -1.85
CA ALA A 102 -12.29 6.75 -1.83
C ALA A 102 -12.80 8.01 -2.55
N GLU A 103 -13.68 7.81 -3.54
CA GLU A 103 -14.19 8.84 -4.43
C GLU A 103 -15.37 9.63 -3.86
N ASN A 104 -15.96 9.21 -2.74
CA ASN A 104 -17.11 9.86 -2.13
C ASN A 104 -17.08 9.64 -0.61
N LEU A 105 -16.46 10.57 0.10
CA LEU A 105 -16.25 10.52 1.54
C LEU A 105 -17.42 11.18 2.28
N PRO A 106 -17.95 10.57 3.35
CA PRO A 106 -19.08 11.09 4.12
C PRO A 106 -18.64 12.21 5.09
N LEU A 107 -18.02 13.26 4.54
CA LEU A 107 -17.44 14.38 5.27
C LEU A 107 -17.86 15.71 4.65
N GLU A 108 -17.91 16.74 5.48
CA GLU A 108 -18.11 18.10 5.04
C GLU A 108 -16.87 18.63 4.29
N ASP A 109 -17.04 19.71 3.53
CA ASP A 109 -15.94 20.36 2.84
C ASP A 109 -15.01 21.07 3.83
N ASN A 110 -13.71 21.11 3.52
CA ASN A 110 -12.75 21.97 4.20
C ASN A 110 -12.55 21.71 5.71
N ILE A 111 -12.72 20.47 6.19
CA ILE A 111 -12.58 20.12 7.62
C ILE A 111 -11.36 19.25 7.95
N VAL A 112 -10.68 18.69 6.95
CA VAL A 112 -9.58 17.72 7.16
C VAL A 112 -8.22 18.42 7.16
N ASP A 113 -7.41 18.16 8.19
CA ASP A 113 -6.01 18.63 8.27
C ASP A 113 -5.08 17.76 7.43
N LEU A 114 -5.26 16.44 7.47
CA LEU A 114 -4.41 15.48 6.75
C LEU A 114 -5.24 14.37 6.10
N VAL A 115 -5.05 14.16 4.80
CA VAL A 115 -5.48 12.94 4.11
C VAL A 115 -4.27 12.04 3.92
N ILE A 116 -4.36 10.80 4.39
CA ILE A 116 -3.39 9.73 4.19
C ILE A 116 -3.96 8.77 3.14
N CYS A 117 -3.11 8.28 2.25
CA CYS A 117 -3.42 7.13 1.40
C CYS A 117 -2.16 6.28 1.27
N ALA A 118 -2.19 5.14 1.94
CA ALA A 118 -1.04 4.27 2.13
C ALA A 118 -1.25 2.95 1.39
N GLN A 119 -0.43 2.66 0.38
CA GLN A 119 -0.51 1.42 -0.42
C GLN A 119 -1.89 1.18 -1.09
N ALA A 120 -2.69 2.21 -1.38
CA ALA A 120 -4.08 2.02 -1.85
C ALA A 120 -4.46 2.74 -3.16
N ILE A 121 -3.82 3.86 -3.51
CA ILE A 121 -4.30 4.76 -4.58
C ILE A 121 -4.47 4.10 -5.96
N HIS A 122 -3.73 3.03 -6.25
CA HIS A 122 -3.81 2.29 -7.51
C HIS A 122 -5.15 1.54 -7.70
N TRP A 123 -5.95 1.36 -6.64
CA TRP A 123 -7.30 0.78 -6.73
C TRP A 123 -8.39 1.81 -7.05
N PHE A 124 -8.06 3.11 -7.02
CA PHE A 124 -9.05 4.18 -7.08
C PHE A 124 -9.23 4.74 -8.48
N ASN A 125 -10.36 5.41 -8.71
CA ASN A 125 -10.41 6.44 -9.73
C ASN A 125 -9.64 7.67 -9.22
N ILE A 126 -8.39 7.83 -9.65
CA ILE A 126 -7.47 8.86 -9.14
C ILE A 126 -8.04 10.27 -9.32
N ASP A 127 -8.65 10.60 -10.45
CA ASP A 127 -9.18 11.95 -10.68
C ASP A 127 -10.33 12.28 -9.72
N GLN A 128 -11.24 11.33 -9.50
CA GLN A 128 -12.34 11.50 -8.54
C GLN A 128 -11.84 11.54 -7.10
N PHE A 129 -10.90 10.65 -6.75
CA PHE A 129 -10.25 10.65 -5.44
C PHE A 129 -9.56 11.98 -5.15
N LEU A 130 -8.73 12.50 -6.06
CA LEU A 130 -8.02 13.77 -5.84
C LEU A 130 -8.98 14.97 -5.79
N SER A 131 -10.09 14.92 -6.55
CA SER A 131 -11.17 15.91 -6.43
C SER A 131 -11.79 15.89 -5.03
N GLU A 132 -12.05 14.69 -4.50
CA GLU A 132 -12.64 14.49 -3.19
C GLU A 132 -11.69 14.86 -2.05
N VAL A 133 -10.40 14.52 -2.16
CA VAL A 133 -9.33 14.99 -1.27
C VAL A 133 -9.28 16.51 -1.26
N ASN A 134 -9.32 17.14 -2.43
CA ASN A 134 -9.35 18.59 -2.52
C ASN A 134 -10.63 19.16 -1.90
N ARG A 135 -11.79 18.49 -1.98
CA ARG A 135 -13.03 18.95 -1.34
C ARG A 135 -12.91 18.98 0.18
N VAL A 136 -12.44 17.89 0.79
CA VAL A 136 -12.44 17.72 2.26
C VAL A 136 -11.30 18.45 2.97
N LEU A 137 -10.15 18.66 2.32
CA LEU A 137 -9.00 19.31 2.95
C LEU A 137 -9.26 20.77 3.31
N LYS A 138 -8.75 21.23 4.47
CA LYS A 138 -8.74 22.65 4.84
C LYS A 138 -7.92 23.48 3.83
N PRO A 139 -8.45 24.58 3.28
CA PRO A 139 -7.70 25.46 2.37
C PRO A 139 -6.47 26.07 3.05
N GLY A 140 -5.33 26.06 2.36
CA GLY A 140 -4.10 26.73 2.80
C GLY A 140 -3.30 25.99 3.88
N THR A 141 -3.92 25.09 4.64
CA THR A 141 -3.24 24.31 5.71
C THR A 141 -3.33 22.81 5.52
N GLY A 142 -4.39 22.30 4.91
CA GLY A 142 -4.63 20.86 4.75
C GLY A 142 -3.64 20.21 3.78
N CYS A 143 -3.12 19.05 4.15
CA CYS A 143 -2.16 18.30 3.35
C CYS A 143 -2.68 16.92 2.96
N VAL A 144 -2.22 16.42 1.82
CA VAL A 144 -2.36 15.03 1.41
C VAL A 144 -0.99 14.36 1.42
N ALA A 145 -0.94 13.13 1.92
CA ALA A 145 0.23 12.27 1.92
C ALA A 145 -0.08 10.95 1.23
N LEU A 146 0.53 10.73 0.07
CA LEU A 146 0.50 9.46 -0.63
C LEU A 146 1.82 8.73 -0.38
N TYR A 147 1.77 7.46 -0.03
CA TYR A 147 2.98 6.65 0.04
C TYR A 147 2.67 5.17 -0.15
N ALA A 148 3.66 4.47 -0.68
CA ALA A 148 3.60 3.05 -0.98
C ALA A 148 5.02 2.48 -0.87
N TYR A 149 5.12 1.16 -0.91
CA TYR A 149 6.37 0.46 -1.04
C TYR A 149 6.33 -0.49 -2.23
N ASN A 150 7.51 -0.72 -2.78
CA ASN A 150 7.74 -1.78 -3.75
C ASN A 150 8.12 -3.08 -3.04
N ASP A 151 8.21 -4.15 -3.83
CA ASP A 151 8.62 -5.45 -3.37
C ASP A 151 9.95 -5.43 -2.59
N PRO A 152 10.10 -6.29 -1.56
CA PRO A 152 11.28 -6.30 -0.72
C PRO A 152 12.52 -6.80 -1.44
N VAL A 153 13.65 -6.21 -1.11
CA VAL A 153 14.99 -6.72 -1.43
C VAL A 153 15.48 -7.58 -0.26
N ILE A 154 15.90 -8.82 -0.54
CA ILE A 154 16.55 -9.68 0.45
C ILE A 154 18.04 -9.34 0.48
N MET A 155 18.51 -8.77 1.59
CA MET A 155 19.84 -8.17 1.72
C MET A 155 20.94 -9.19 2.02
N ASN A 156 20.59 -10.35 2.61
CA ASN A 156 21.53 -11.40 3.02
C ASN A 156 21.40 -12.67 2.16
N CYS A 157 21.07 -12.52 0.88
CA CYS A 157 21.01 -13.63 -0.07
C CYS A 157 21.69 -13.23 -1.38
N ASP A 158 22.80 -13.91 -1.73
CA ASP A 158 23.58 -13.60 -2.94
C ASP A 158 22.80 -13.79 -4.25
N GLN A 159 21.74 -14.60 -4.20
CA GLN A 159 20.84 -14.87 -5.33
C GLN A 159 19.59 -13.99 -5.32
N ALA A 160 19.45 -13.07 -4.36
CA ALA A 160 18.24 -12.28 -4.14
C ALA A 160 17.76 -11.52 -5.37
N GLU A 161 18.67 -10.99 -6.21
CA GLU A 161 18.28 -10.24 -7.41
C GLU A 161 17.65 -11.13 -8.47
N GLU A 162 18.22 -12.30 -8.74
CA GLU A 162 17.67 -13.27 -9.70
C GLU A 162 16.33 -13.82 -9.19
N LEU A 163 16.29 -14.16 -7.90
CA LEU A 163 15.12 -14.60 -7.18
C LEU A 163 13.98 -13.55 -7.20
N ASN A 164 14.30 -12.29 -6.92
CA ASN A 164 13.36 -11.18 -7.00
C ASN A 164 12.91 -10.91 -8.44
N TYR A 165 13.78 -11.11 -9.43
CA TYR A 165 13.38 -10.99 -10.83
C TYR A 165 12.30 -12.01 -11.17
N TYR A 166 12.47 -13.30 -10.82
CA TYR A 166 11.47 -14.32 -11.15
C TYR A 166 10.10 -14.07 -10.51
N ILE A 167 10.08 -13.62 -9.24
CA ILE A 167 8.83 -13.35 -8.51
C ILE A 167 8.19 -12.05 -8.97
N TYR A 168 8.94 -10.95 -9.05
CA TYR A 168 8.38 -9.61 -9.17
C TYR A 168 8.47 -9.00 -10.57
N ASN A 169 9.31 -9.54 -11.44
CA ASN A 169 9.48 -9.05 -12.82
C ASN A 169 9.39 -10.15 -13.89
N GLY A 170 9.18 -11.40 -13.46
CA GLY A 170 9.21 -12.61 -14.29
C GLY A 170 7.82 -13.19 -14.49
N PRO A 171 7.70 -14.47 -14.90
CA PRO A 171 6.42 -15.09 -15.22
C PRO A 171 5.48 -15.22 -14.01
N LEU A 172 5.95 -15.02 -12.79
CA LEU A 172 5.11 -14.98 -11.58
C LEU A 172 4.72 -13.56 -11.16
N SER A 173 5.16 -12.52 -11.88
CA SER A 173 4.82 -11.17 -11.49
C SER A 173 3.36 -10.88 -11.79
N VAL A 174 2.63 -10.56 -10.72
CA VAL A 174 1.23 -10.16 -10.77
C VAL A 174 1.11 -8.71 -10.29
N GLU A 175 1.92 -7.84 -10.91
CA GLU A 175 1.75 -6.41 -10.72
C GLU A 175 0.50 -5.98 -11.48
N THR A 176 -0.55 -5.52 -10.77
CA THR A 176 -1.70 -4.94 -11.47
C THR A 176 -1.20 -3.83 -12.41
N TYR A 177 -1.79 -3.75 -13.61
CA TYR A 177 -1.50 -2.65 -14.54
C TYR A 177 -1.59 -1.27 -13.87
N GLN A 178 -2.50 -1.11 -12.89
CA GLN A 178 -2.67 0.13 -12.16
C GLN A 178 -1.52 0.41 -11.17
N PHE A 179 -1.01 -0.60 -10.46
CA PHE A 179 0.15 -0.44 -9.59
C PHE A 179 1.39 -0.07 -10.42
N ALA A 180 1.63 -0.76 -11.54
CA ALA A 180 2.73 -0.41 -12.44
C ALA A 180 2.61 1.03 -12.99
N LYS A 181 1.38 1.44 -13.36
CA LYS A 181 1.10 2.74 -13.97
C LYS A 181 1.28 3.92 -13.02
N TYR A 182 0.90 3.78 -11.76
CA TYR A 182 0.87 4.89 -10.80
C TYR A 182 1.85 4.74 -9.64
N CYS A 183 2.12 3.51 -9.21
CA CYS A 183 3.05 3.15 -8.13
C CYS A 183 4.33 2.55 -8.74
N GLY A 184 4.79 1.39 -8.27
CA GLY A 184 5.86 0.61 -8.87
C GLY A 184 7.08 1.43 -9.29
N LYS A 185 7.45 1.31 -10.56
CA LYS A 185 8.55 2.08 -11.17
C LYS A 185 8.18 3.55 -11.42
N CYS A 186 6.90 3.86 -11.61
CA CYS A 186 6.43 5.21 -11.89
C CYS A 186 6.46 6.12 -10.66
N ARG A 187 6.37 5.61 -9.43
CA ARG A 187 6.49 6.37 -8.17
C ARG A 187 5.66 7.66 -8.16
N TYR A 188 4.38 7.55 -8.54
CA TYR A 188 3.41 8.62 -8.67
C TYR A 188 3.71 9.69 -9.74
N SER A 189 4.67 9.49 -10.65
CA SER A 189 5.02 10.48 -11.68
C SER A 189 3.90 10.72 -12.69
N ASN A 190 3.04 9.74 -12.92
CA ASN A 190 1.91 9.81 -13.87
C ASN A 190 0.62 10.38 -13.27
N ILE A 191 0.66 10.90 -12.03
CA ILE A 191 -0.50 11.51 -11.38
C ILE A 191 -0.52 13.00 -11.72
N GLU A 192 -1.63 13.46 -12.33
CA GLU A 192 -1.92 14.88 -12.45
C GLU A 192 -2.22 15.46 -11.06
N TRP A 193 -1.33 16.34 -10.58
CA TRP A 193 -1.32 16.75 -9.18
C TRP A 193 -1.97 18.12 -8.97
N PRO A 194 -3.16 18.21 -8.32
CA PRO A 194 -3.88 19.48 -8.17
C PRO A 194 -3.44 20.32 -6.97
N PHE A 195 -2.51 19.82 -6.14
CA PHE A 195 -2.05 20.48 -4.92
C PHE A 195 -0.80 21.32 -5.19
N SER A 196 -0.45 22.23 -4.26
CA SER A 196 0.79 23.01 -4.38
C SER A 196 2.01 22.09 -4.50
N GLN A 197 3.07 22.55 -5.19
CA GLN A 197 4.28 21.80 -5.58
C GLN A 197 4.48 20.48 -4.83
N ALA A 198 4.39 19.36 -5.58
CA ALA A 198 4.57 18.02 -5.04
C ALA A 198 5.96 17.87 -4.38
N VAL A 199 5.98 17.46 -3.12
CA VAL A 199 7.20 17.01 -2.45
C VAL A 199 7.27 15.50 -2.60
N ARG A 200 8.30 15.03 -3.31
CA ARG A 200 8.53 13.60 -3.57
C ARG A 200 9.80 13.15 -2.88
N GLY A 201 9.83 11.89 -2.48
CA GLY A 201 11.03 11.29 -1.93
C GLY A 201 10.91 9.79 -1.77
N GLU A 202 12.00 9.22 -1.29
CA GLU A 202 12.18 7.78 -1.09
C GLU A 202 12.66 7.55 0.34
N SER A 203 12.27 6.41 0.89
CA SER A 203 12.69 5.94 2.20
C SER A 203 12.86 4.42 2.12
N ASN A 204 13.59 3.83 3.05
CA ASN A 204 13.71 2.38 3.15
C ASN A 204 13.38 1.95 4.57
N THR A 205 12.84 0.75 4.73
CA THR A 205 12.84 0.12 6.05
C THR A 205 14.26 -0.26 6.45
N VAL A 206 14.55 -0.18 7.74
CA VAL A 206 15.77 -0.72 8.33
C VAL A 206 15.40 -1.91 9.20
N ASP A 207 16.27 -2.93 9.22
CA ASP A 207 16.23 -4.06 10.16
C ASP A 207 14.95 -4.93 10.15
N ASN A 208 14.24 -5.00 9.03
CA ASN A 208 13.14 -5.96 8.89
C ASN A 208 13.71 -7.37 8.74
N GLN A 209 13.34 -8.25 9.67
CA GLN A 209 13.72 -9.66 9.64
C GLN A 209 12.48 -10.53 9.54
N MET A 210 12.55 -11.55 8.68
CA MET A 210 11.46 -12.49 8.48
C MET A 210 12.02 -13.90 8.30
N ASP A 211 11.39 -14.89 8.94
CA ASP A 211 11.74 -16.27 8.64
C ASP A 211 11.23 -16.64 7.24
N ILE A 212 11.82 -17.69 6.65
CA ILE A 212 11.51 -18.06 5.26
C ILE A 212 10.04 -18.44 5.10
N ASP A 213 9.43 -19.14 6.08
CA ASP A 213 8.04 -19.57 5.98
C ASP A 213 7.07 -18.38 6.04
N SER A 214 7.38 -17.37 6.85
CA SER A 214 6.68 -16.09 6.88
C SER A 214 6.85 -15.30 5.58
N TYR A 215 8.02 -15.36 4.94
CA TYR A 215 8.25 -14.74 3.62
C TYR A 215 7.44 -15.44 2.53
N ILE A 216 7.34 -16.76 2.55
CA ILE A 216 6.41 -17.50 1.67
C ILE A 216 4.97 -17.08 1.96
N GLY A 217 4.60 -16.90 3.23
CA GLY A 217 3.32 -16.33 3.63
C GLY A 217 3.05 -14.95 3.01
N LEU A 218 4.04 -14.05 3.02
CA LEU A 218 3.99 -12.76 2.34
C LEU A 218 3.72 -12.92 0.84
N LEU A 219 4.42 -13.83 0.15
CA LEU A 219 4.22 -14.05 -1.29
C LEU A 219 2.76 -14.42 -1.60
N HIS A 220 2.14 -15.27 -0.77
CA HIS A 220 0.72 -15.62 -0.89
C HIS A 220 -0.25 -14.46 -0.59
N THR A 221 0.21 -13.36 0.01
CA THR A 221 -0.64 -12.16 0.22
C THR A 221 -0.63 -11.20 -0.96
N TYR A 222 0.26 -11.35 -1.95
CA TYR A 222 0.19 -10.63 -3.23
C TYR A 222 -1.00 -11.19 -4.02
N GLY A 223 -2.20 -10.73 -3.66
CA GLY A 223 -3.51 -11.33 -3.95
C GLY A 223 -3.99 -11.29 -5.40
N ASP A 224 -3.10 -11.28 -6.37
CA ASP A 224 -3.46 -11.40 -7.78
C ASP A 224 -3.25 -12.83 -8.31
N SER A 225 -2.68 -13.76 -7.53
CA SER A 225 -2.52 -15.16 -7.92
C SER A 225 -3.80 -16.01 -7.90
N VAL A 226 -4.97 -15.39 -7.60
CA VAL A 226 -6.22 -16.16 -7.43
C VAL A 226 -7.34 -15.80 -8.42
N ASP A 227 -7.31 -14.67 -9.15
CA ASP A 227 -8.43 -14.31 -10.06
C ASP A 227 -8.09 -13.44 -11.28
N ALA A 228 -6.82 -13.20 -11.60
CA ALA A 228 -6.46 -12.37 -12.76
C ALA A 228 -6.53 -13.17 -14.08
N GLU A 229 -7.68 -13.19 -14.75
CA GLU A 229 -7.75 -13.30 -16.23
C GLU A 229 -7.15 -12.04 -16.90
N LEU A 230 -5.95 -11.62 -16.48
CA LEU A 230 -5.24 -10.51 -17.08
C LEU A 230 -4.33 -11.04 -18.19
N PRO A 231 -4.31 -10.40 -19.38
CA PRO A 231 -3.45 -10.84 -20.47
C PRO A 231 -1.98 -10.71 -20.05
N TYR A 232 -1.28 -11.85 -20.01
CA TYR A 232 0.17 -11.93 -19.87
C TYR A 232 0.85 -10.92 -20.83
N PRO A 233 1.80 -10.11 -20.37
CA PRO A 233 2.48 -9.14 -21.21
C PRO A 233 3.34 -9.77 -22.31
N ASP A 234 3.65 -11.08 -22.24
CA ASP A 234 4.45 -11.77 -23.25
C ASP A 234 3.95 -13.22 -23.53
N PRO A 235 3.44 -13.50 -24.75
CA PRO A 235 3.04 -14.84 -25.18
C PRO A 235 4.17 -15.86 -25.33
N GLU A 236 5.44 -15.44 -25.46
CA GLU A 236 6.57 -16.36 -25.67
C GLU A 236 6.94 -17.12 -24.39
N LEU A 237 6.78 -16.49 -23.22
CA LEU A 237 7.01 -17.13 -21.91
C LEU A 237 6.05 -18.29 -21.63
N LYS A 238 4.80 -18.21 -22.12
CA LYS A 238 3.79 -19.29 -22.01
C LYS A 238 4.20 -20.57 -22.74
N ARG A 239 5.09 -20.47 -23.73
CA ARG A 239 5.49 -21.60 -24.59
C ARG A 239 6.54 -22.51 -23.95
N SER A 240 7.26 -22.02 -22.95
CA SER A 240 8.43 -22.70 -22.36
C SER A 240 8.08 -23.75 -21.31
N TYR A 241 6.87 -23.73 -20.74
CA TYR A 241 6.46 -24.62 -19.63
C TYR A 241 5.00 -25.13 -19.79
N PRO A 242 4.70 -26.04 -20.74
CA PRO A 242 3.33 -26.26 -21.22
C PRO A 242 2.50 -27.35 -20.49
N LEU A 243 2.87 -27.87 -19.31
CA LEU A 243 2.28 -29.13 -18.79
C LEU A 243 1.85 -29.18 -17.32
N LEU A 244 1.63 -28.05 -16.64
CA LEU A 244 1.05 -28.05 -15.28
C LEU A 244 -0.06 -27.00 -15.21
N ASN A 245 -1.10 -27.24 -14.40
CA ASN A 245 -2.11 -26.21 -14.13
C ASN A 245 -1.43 -25.01 -13.39
N GLU A 246 -1.99 -23.81 -13.51
CA GLU A 246 -1.36 -22.57 -13.00
C GLU A 246 -1.04 -22.67 -11.49
N ASN A 247 -1.93 -23.28 -10.70
CA ASN A 247 -1.74 -23.49 -9.26
C ASN A 247 -0.57 -24.45 -8.92
N ASP A 248 -0.40 -25.53 -9.69
CA ASP A 248 0.69 -26.49 -9.48
C ASP A 248 2.05 -25.90 -9.89
N GLN A 249 2.08 -24.97 -10.86
CA GLN A 249 3.30 -24.24 -11.24
C GLN A 249 3.70 -23.23 -10.16
N GLU A 250 2.75 -22.43 -9.67
CA GLU A 250 3.00 -21.45 -8.61
C GLU A 250 3.50 -22.13 -7.33
N HIS A 251 2.82 -23.19 -6.88
CA HIS A 251 3.23 -23.94 -5.69
C HIS A 251 4.61 -24.59 -5.86
N MET A 252 4.92 -25.11 -7.05
CA MET A 252 6.24 -25.69 -7.33
C MET A 252 7.34 -24.63 -7.33
N ILE A 253 7.09 -23.45 -7.90
CA ILE A 253 8.07 -22.38 -7.95
C ILE A 253 8.27 -21.78 -6.56
N ILE A 254 7.22 -21.52 -5.79
CA ILE A 254 7.29 -21.06 -4.39
C ILE A 254 8.03 -22.07 -3.51
N GLY A 255 7.77 -23.37 -3.68
CA GLY A 255 8.48 -24.44 -2.96
C GLY A 255 9.98 -24.49 -3.30
N THR A 256 10.30 -24.46 -4.60
CA THR A 256 11.71 -24.42 -5.08
C THR A 256 12.42 -23.17 -4.56
N PHE A 257 11.72 -22.04 -4.57
CA PHE A 257 12.22 -20.77 -4.06
C PHE A 257 12.53 -20.82 -2.56
N ALA A 258 11.65 -21.42 -1.76
CA ALA A 258 11.87 -21.61 -0.34
C ALA A 258 13.13 -22.46 -0.06
N GLU A 259 13.37 -23.51 -0.86
CA GLU A 259 14.58 -24.32 -0.76
C GLU A 259 15.84 -23.52 -1.13
N MET A 260 15.81 -22.77 -2.23
CA MET A 260 16.93 -21.92 -2.66
C MET A 260 17.28 -20.85 -1.61
N LEU A 261 16.28 -20.25 -0.97
CA LEU A 261 16.49 -19.32 0.14
C LEU A 261 17.12 -20.03 1.33
N ARG A 262 16.63 -21.21 1.72
CA ARG A 262 17.18 -21.99 2.85
C ARG A 262 18.65 -22.36 2.59
N GLU A 263 18.99 -22.75 1.37
CA GLU A 263 20.37 -23.06 0.99
C GLU A 263 21.26 -21.81 1.00
N SER A 264 20.78 -20.71 0.40
CA SER A 264 21.56 -19.47 0.24
C SER A 264 21.79 -18.73 1.55
N THR A 265 20.83 -18.76 2.49
CA THR A 265 20.96 -18.09 3.79
C THR A 265 21.43 -19.04 4.90
N GLY A 266 21.65 -20.33 4.61
CA GLY A 266 21.94 -21.33 5.63
C GLY A 266 20.79 -21.53 6.64
N GLY A 267 19.57 -21.13 6.26
CA GLY A 267 18.38 -21.14 7.12
C GLY A 267 18.29 -19.97 8.11
N GLU A 268 19.16 -18.96 7.98
CA GLU A 268 19.05 -17.73 8.76
C GLU A 268 17.83 -16.89 8.36
N MET A 269 17.41 -16.00 9.27
CA MET A 269 16.35 -15.02 9.01
C MET A 269 16.71 -14.16 7.79
N LEU A 270 15.73 -13.92 6.92
CA LEU A 270 15.88 -13.01 5.79
C LEU A 270 15.94 -11.57 6.31
N GLN A 271 16.92 -10.81 5.85
CA GLN A 271 16.99 -9.37 6.06
C GLN A 271 16.31 -8.67 4.89
N LEU A 272 15.14 -8.09 5.12
CA LEU A 272 14.32 -7.47 4.10
C LEU A 272 14.47 -5.95 4.12
N CYS A 273 14.62 -5.35 2.94
CA CYS A 273 14.56 -3.91 2.74
C CYS A 273 13.38 -3.61 1.81
N TYR A 274 12.38 -2.88 2.30
CA TYR A 274 11.26 -2.40 1.48
C TYR A 274 11.56 -0.98 1.00
N PRO A 275 11.63 -0.75 -0.32
CA PRO A 275 11.77 0.58 -0.89
C PRO A 275 10.43 1.32 -0.83
N PHE A 276 10.34 2.30 0.06
CA PHE A 276 9.20 3.22 0.16
C PHE A 276 9.40 4.43 -0.75
N PHE A 277 8.30 4.94 -1.28
CA PHE A 277 8.26 6.20 -1.99
C PHE A 277 6.99 6.96 -1.60
N TYR A 278 7.09 8.28 -1.65
CA TYR A 278 6.02 9.16 -1.20
C TYR A 278 5.87 10.41 -2.05
N MET A 279 4.66 10.97 -2.02
CA MET A 279 4.32 12.24 -2.61
C MET A 279 3.37 13.01 -1.69
N PHE A 280 3.77 14.21 -1.27
CA PHE A 280 2.99 15.10 -0.43
C PHE A 280 2.56 16.34 -1.18
N GLY A 281 1.46 16.93 -0.76
CA GLY A 281 0.95 18.17 -1.31
C GLY A 281 0.08 18.90 -0.31
N LYS A 282 -0.06 20.21 -0.50
CA LYS A 282 -0.90 21.07 0.33
C LYS A 282 -2.00 21.68 -0.52
N LYS A 283 -3.21 21.69 0.01
CA LYS A 283 -4.34 22.35 -0.65
C LYS A 283 -4.07 23.87 -0.72
N PRO A 284 -4.10 24.47 -1.92
CA PRO A 284 -3.95 25.92 -2.04
C PRO A 284 -5.02 26.67 -1.23
N SER A 285 -4.68 27.87 -0.76
CA SER A 285 -5.68 28.79 -0.23
C SER A 285 -6.71 29.11 -1.32
N LYS A 286 -7.99 29.26 -0.95
CA LYS A 286 -8.97 29.84 -1.88
C LYS A 286 -8.51 31.28 -2.18
N LEU A 287 -8.35 31.60 -3.47
CA LEU A 287 -8.12 32.97 -3.95
C LEU A 287 -9.31 33.86 -3.61
#